data_AF-A0A812PJB4-F1
#
_entry.id   AF-A0A812PJB4-F1
#
_cell.length_a   1.000
_cell.length_b   1.000
_cell.length_c   1.000
_cell.angle_alpha   90.00
_cell.angle_beta   90.00
_cell.angle_gamma   90.00
#
_symmetry.space_group_name_H-M   'P 1'
#
loop_
_entity.id
_entity.type
_entity.pdbx_description
1 polymer ?
#
loop_
_entity_poly.entity_id
_entity_poly.type
_entity_poly.pdbx_seq_one_letter_code
_entity_poly.pdbx_strand_id
1 'polypeptide(L)'
;MSTRLAEEWESIPELRRLAQKLVLVQVTGTGTTRESIVQNEAVIKPALHHLGMRPSVQTCMLHIKAFFDLMQLSIPAAHVYTQGWALRRMISMFNLIVRRGHTPREAAIVRLMEGVGLTVNPNAEADDGTSTRASSDDDGCSEHGESEELSDDDDVEEGLSAWAVYPYTNKPGSR
;
A
#
# COMPACT_ATOMS: atom_id res chain seq x y z
N MET A 1 13.54 -18.81 5.53
CA MET A 1 12.73 -17.73 4.90
C MET A 1 11.31 -18.27 4.74
N SER A 2 10.28 -17.43 4.90
CA SER A 2 8.87 -17.87 4.95
C SER A 2 8.39 -18.44 3.61
N THR A 3 8.60 -19.74 3.37
CA THR A 3 8.14 -20.44 2.14
C THR A 3 6.62 -20.43 2.01
N ARG A 4 5.93 -20.38 3.16
CA ARG A 4 4.46 -20.40 3.25
C ARG A 4 3.77 -19.26 2.49
N LEU A 5 4.30 -18.03 2.51
CA LEU A 5 3.70 -16.94 1.73
C LEU A 5 3.84 -17.21 0.22
N ALA A 6 5.03 -17.63 -0.20
CA ALA A 6 5.30 -17.83 -1.61
C ALA A 6 4.52 -19.05 -2.16
N GLU A 7 4.31 -20.09 -1.36
CA GLU A 7 3.40 -21.21 -1.63
C GLU A 7 1.92 -20.76 -1.71
N GLU A 8 1.46 -19.92 -0.77
CA GLU A 8 0.10 -19.37 -0.83
C GLU A 8 -0.11 -18.51 -2.07
N TRP A 9 0.89 -17.74 -2.49
CA TRP A 9 0.81 -16.94 -3.71
C TRP A 9 0.81 -17.81 -4.97
N GLU A 10 1.57 -18.92 -4.97
CA GLU A 10 1.57 -19.90 -6.05
C GLU A 10 0.18 -20.54 -6.25
N SER A 11 -0.56 -20.73 -5.16
CA SER A 11 -1.90 -21.31 -5.18
C SER A 11 -2.97 -20.42 -5.85
N ILE A 12 -2.66 -19.14 -6.09
CA ILE A 12 -3.60 -18.17 -6.66
C ILE A 12 -3.33 -18.01 -8.18
N PRO A 13 -4.20 -18.54 -9.07
CA PRO A 13 -3.95 -18.56 -10.51
C PRO A 13 -3.77 -17.17 -11.13
N GLU A 14 -4.51 -16.16 -10.62
CA GLU A 14 -4.40 -14.78 -11.08
C GLU A 14 -3.00 -14.21 -10.82
N LEU A 15 -2.43 -14.49 -9.64
CA LEU A 15 -1.08 -14.02 -9.28
C LEU A 15 -0.02 -14.66 -10.16
N ARG A 16 -0.16 -15.96 -10.46
CA ARG A 16 0.73 -16.65 -11.40
C ARG A 16 0.66 -16.03 -12.80
N ARG A 17 -0.54 -15.76 -13.31
CA ARG A 17 -0.73 -15.11 -14.62
C ARG A 17 -0.12 -13.71 -14.66
N LEU A 18 -0.26 -12.98 -13.57
CA LEU A 18 0.31 -11.64 -13.38
C LEU A 18 1.84 -11.68 -13.34
N ALA A 19 2.42 -12.62 -12.59
CA ALA A 19 3.85 -12.81 -12.52
C ALA A 19 4.50 -13.23 -13.83
N GLN A 20 3.82 -14.04 -14.65
CA GLN A 20 4.27 -14.35 -16.02
C GLN A 20 4.40 -13.10 -16.89
N LYS A 21 3.67 -12.02 -16.56
CA LYS A 21 3.79 -10.71 -17.19
C LYS A 21 4.77 -9.78 -16.48
N LEU A 22 5.49 -10.27 -15.47
CA LEU A 22 6.38 -9.51 -14.57
C LEU A 22 5.67 -8.37 -13.81
N VAL A 23 4.35 -8.48 -13.63
CA VAL A 23 3.54 -7.46 -12.95
C VAL A 23 2.72 -8.15 -11.87
N LEU A 24 3.10 -7.97 -10.61
CA LEU A 24 2.35 -8.52 -9.49
C LEU A 24 1.27 -7.54 -9.00
N VAL A 25 1.68 -6.30 -8.80
CA VAL A 25 0.85 -5.16 -8.40
C VAL A 25 0.54 -4.32 -9.63
N GLN A 26 -0.74 -4.03 -9.81
CA GLN A 26 -1.29 -3.13 -10.81
C GLN A 26 -1.43 -1.73 -10.21
N VAL A 27 -0.62 -0.78 -10.68
CA VAL A 27 -0.76 0.64 -10.31
C VAL A 27 -1.34 1.38 -11.50
N THR A 28 -2.53 1.98 -11.33
CA THR A 28 -3.19 2.79 -12.34
C THR A 28 -2.96 4.26 -12.04
N GLY A 29 -2.40 5.01 -13.00
CA GLY A 29 -2.16 6.45 -12.87
C GLY A 29 -0.93 6.83 -12.05
N THR A 30 -0.93 8.05 -11.49
CA THR A 30 0.22 8.70 -10.84
C THR A 30 0.35 8.41 -9.34
N GLY A 31 -0.48 7.52 -8.78
CA GLY A 31 -0.44 7.26 -7.34
C GLY A 31 -1.22 6.03 -6.89
N THR A 32 -0.97 5.61 -5.64
CA THR A 32 -1.72 4.54 -4.98
C THR A 32 -3.02 5.11 -4.43
N THR A 33 -4.17 4.66 -4.94
CA THR A 33 -5.50 5.10 -4.52
C THR A 33 -6.26 3.98 -3.81
N ARG A 34 -7.47 4.26 -3.30
CA ARG A 34 -8.38 3.22 -2.79
C ARG A 34 -8.70 2.17 -3.87
N GLU A 35 -8.90 2.63 -5.11
CA GLU A 35 -9.14 1.76 -6.26
C GLU A 35 -7.95 0.82 -6.50
N SER A 36 -6.71 1.29 -6.32
CA SER A 36 -5.53 0.43 -6.40
C SER A 36 -5.58 -0.71 -5.37
N ILE A 37 -6.10 -0.48 -4.16
CA ILE A 37 -6.26 -1.54 -3.17
C ILE A 37 -7.29 -2.57 -3.63
N VAL A 38 -8.43 -2.10 -4.16
CA VAL A 38 -9.51 -2.96 -4.65
C VAL A 38 -9.02 -3.85 -5.80
N GLN A 39 -8.32 -3.28 -6.78
CA GLN A 39 -7.79 -4.01 -7.94
C GLN A 39 -6.72 -5.04 -7.56
N ASN A 40 -6.01 -4.82 -6.46
CA ASN A 40 -4.92 -5.67 -6.00
C ASN A 40 -5.26 -6.50 -4.77
N GLU A 41 -6.55 -6.69 -4.46
CA GLU A 41 -7.00 -7.45 -3.28
C GLU A 41 -6.31 -8.81 -3.17
N ALA A 42 -6.21 -9.55 -4.29
CA ALA A 42 -5.59 -10.87 -4.35
C ALA A 42 -4.10 -10.88 -3.97
N VAL A 43 -3.38 -9.77 -4.18
CA VAL A 43 -1.96 -9.62 -3.81
C VAL A 43 -1.84 -9.14 -2.36
N ILE A 44 -2.68 -8.16 -1.99
CA ILE A 44 -2.61 -7.49 -0.69
C ILE A 44 -3.05 -8.44 0.42
N LYS A 45 -4.09 -9.25 0.21
CA LYS A 45 -4.63 -10.17 1.22
C LYS A 45 -3.56 -11.11 1.79
N PRO A 46 -2.86 -11.92 0.99
CA PRO A 46 -1.81 -12.77 1.54
C PRO A 46 -0.62 -11.95 2.05
N ALA A 47 -0.29 -10.80 1.45
CA ALA A 47 0.76 -9.94 1.99
C ALA A 47 0.44 -9.44 3.41
N LEU A 48 -0.79 -9.01 3.68
CA LEU A 48 -1.24 -8.58 5.00
C LEU A 48 -1.24 -9.72 6.02
N HIS A 49 -1.66 -10.92 5.61
CA HIS A 49 -1.71 -12.09 6.49
C HIS A 49 -0.30 -12.50 6.99
N HIS A 50 0.71 -12.45 6.12
CA HIS A 50 2.07 -12.91 6.48
C HIS A 50 3.01 -11.81 6.91
N LEU A 51 2.95 -10.64 6.27
CA LEU A 51 3.85 -9.52 6.55
C LEU A 51 3.26 -8.55 7.59
N GLY A 52 1.96 -8.65 7.87
CA GLY A 52 1.24 -7.73 8.71
C GLY A 52 1.02 -6.36 8.07
N MET A 53 0.62 -5.38 8.89
CA MET A 53 0.28 -4.03 8.43
C MET A 53 1.48 -3.06 8.35
N ARG A 54 2.69 -3.51 8.73
CA ARG A 54 3.89 -2.66 8.80
C ARG A 54 5.15 -3.32 8.20
N PRO A 55 5.10 -3.88 6.98
CA PRO A 55 6.31 -4.38 6.35
C PRO A 55 7.28 -3.25 6.03
N SER A 56 8.57 -3.56 5.88
CA SER A 56 9.53 -2.67 5.21
C SER A 56 9.50 -2.89 3.69
N VAL A 57 10.02 -1.94 2.90
CA VAL A 57 10.16 -2.13 1.44
C VAL A 57 11.06 -3.34 1.15
N GLN A 58 12.18 -3.48 1.87
CA GLN A 58 13.08 -4.63 1.77
C GLN A 58 12.36 -5.95 2.06
N THR A 59 11.47 -6.00 3.05
CA THR A 59 10.66 -7.18 3.35
C THR A 59 9.75 -7.53 2.17
N CYS A 60 9.07 -6.54 1.58
CA CYS A 60 8.24 -6.74 0.39
C CYS A 60 9.08 -7.25 -0.80
N MET A 61 10.22 -6.63 -1.07
CA MET A 61 11.13 -7.02 -2.15
C MET A 61 11.62 -8.47 -1.99
N LEU A 62 12.00 -8.85 -0.77
CA LEU A 62 12.47 -10.21 -0.47
C LEU A 62 11.40 -11.25 -0.78
N HIS A 63 10.14 -10.98 -0.40
CA HIS A 63 9.04 -11.91 -0.64
C HIS A 63 8.61 -11.95 -2.11
N ILE A 64 8.64 -10.81 -2.80
CA ILE A 64 8.41 -10.77 -4.25
C ILE A 64 9.50 -11.59 -4.96
N LYS A 65 10.78 -11.39 -4.61
CA LYS A 65 11.86 -12.19 -5.20
C LYS A 65 11.66 -13.68 -4.93
N ALA A 66 11.37 -14.07 -3.69
CA ALA A 66 11.14 -15.46 -3.33
C ALA A 66 9.96 -16.07 -4.10
N PHE A 67 8.88 -15.31 -4.31
CA PHE A 67 7.75 -15.75 -5.12
C PHE A 67 8.12 -16.03 -6.59
N PHE A 68 8.88 -15.13 -7.22
CA PHE A 68 9.37 -15.35 -8.58
C PHE A 68 10.36 -16.52 -8.65
N ASP A 69 11.24 -16.67 -7.65
CA ASP A 69 12.15 -17.81 -7.54
C ASP A 69 11.38 -19.14 -7.44
N LEU A 70 10.31 -19.22 -6.64
CA LEU A 70 9.47 -20.43 -6.53
C LEU A 70 8.79 -20.80 -7.85
N MET A 71 8.29 -19.80 -8.58
CA MET A 71 7.69 -20.04 -9.90
C MET A 71 8.71 -20.27 -11.02
N GLN A 72 10.00 -20.28 -10.70
CA GLN A 72 11.10 -20.42 -11.66
C GLN A 72 11.04 -19.32 -12.74
N LEU A 73 10.61 -18.12 -12.36
CA LEU A 73 10.54 -16.95 -13.23
C LEU A 73 11.69 -15.99 -12.91
N SER A 74 12.33 -15.47 -13.96
CA SER A 74 13.33 -14.42 -13.81
C SER A 74 12.66 -13.05 -13.77
N ILE A 75 12.92 -12.28 -12.72
CA ILE A 75 12.46 -10.90 -12.58
C ILE A 75 13.66 -9.95 -12.49
N PRO A 76 13.74 -8.91 -13.33
CA PRO A 76 14.77 -7.88 -13.20
C PRO A 76 14.69 -7.15 -11.86
N ALA A 77 15.85 -6.81 -11.28
CA ALA A 77 15.93 -6.16 -9.97
C ALA A 77 15.12 -4.84 -9.90
N ALA A 78 15.08 -4.08 -11.00
CA ALA A 78 14.27 -2.87 -11.11
C ALA A 78 12.77 -3.14 -10.90
N HIS A 79 12.24 -4.24 -11.47
CA HIS A 79 10.85 -4.62 -11.25
C HIS A 79 10.59 -5.08 -9.82
N VAL A 80 11.52 -5.84 -9.21
CA VAL A 80 11.39 -6.23 -7.79
C VAL A 80 11.28 -4.99 -6.89
N TYR A 81 12.13 -3.99 -7.13
CA TYR A 81 12.11 -2.73 -6.38
C TYR A 81 10.79 -1.99 -6.55
N THR A 82 10.35 -1.75 -7.79
CA THR A 82 9.10 -1.03 -8.09
C THR A 82 7.89 -1.74 -7.48
N GLN A 83 7.81 -3.07 -7.62
CA GLN A 83 6.73 -3.89 -7.09
C GLN A 83 6.73 -3.88 -5.55
N GLY A 84 7.91 -3.97 -4.92
CA GLY A 84 8.05 -3.88 -3.48
C GLY A 84 7.59 -2.55 -2.91
N TRP A 85 7.94 -1.45 -3.58
CA TRP A 85 7.50 -0.11 -3.20
C TRP A 85 5.98 0.07 -3.37
N ALA A 86 5.42 -0.41 -4.49
CA ALA A 86 3.99 -0.34 -4.75
C ALA A 86 3.19 -1.13 -3.70
N LEU A 87 3.60 -2.37 -3.40
CA LEU A 87 2.97 -3.20 -2.36
C LEU A 87 3.03 -2.52 -0.99
N ARG A 88 4.20 -1.96 -0.64
CA ARG A 88 4.35 -1.24 0.64
C ARG A 88 3.43 -0.04 0.74
N ARG A 89 3.29 0.75 -0.34
CA ARG A 89 2.37 1.89 -0.40
C ARG A 89 0.91 1.47 -0.25
N MET A 90 0.50 0.40 -0.91
CA MET A 90 -0.87 -0.12 -0.77
C MET A 90 -1.18 -0.56 0.66
N ILE A 91 -0.24 -1.24 1.32
CA ILE A 91 -0.40 -1.63 2.73
C ILE A 91 -0.44 -0.39 3.65
N SER A 92 0.35 0.65 3.38
CA SER A 92 0.24 1.95 4.08
C SER A 92 -1.15 2.56 3.91
N MET A 93 -1.64 2.61 2.67
CA MET A 93 -2.93 3.20 2.36
C MET A 93 -4.07 2.42 3.01
N PHE A 94 -4.02 1.08 2.97
CA PHE A 94 -4.94 0.22 3.70
C PHE A 94 -4.94 0.53 5.21
N ASN A 95 -3.75 0.64 5.82
CA ASN A 95 -3.63 0.98 7.24
C ASN A 95 -4.20 2.37 7.56
N LEU A 96 -4.02 3.35 6.67
CA LEU A 96 -4.66 4.66 6.82
C LEU A 96 -6.18 4.56 6.78
N ILE A 97 -6.76 3.74 5.89
CA ILE A 97 -8.21 3.55 5.78
C ILE A 97 -8.75 2.92 7.06
N VAL A 98 -8.12 1.84 7.52
CA VAL A 98 -8.50 1.13 8.75
C VAL A 98 -8.52 2.05 9.97
N ARG A 99 -7.58 3.01 10.05
CA ARG A 99 -7.47 3.92 11.21
C ARG A 99 -8.51 5.05 11.23
N ARG A 100 -9.24 5.29 10.14
CA ARG A 100 -10.15 6.45 10.03
C ARG A 100 -11.50 6.27 10.73
N GLY A 101 -11.71 5.19 11.51
CA GLY A 101 -12.90 5.00 12.36
C GLY A 101 -14.23 4.81 11.62
N HIS A 102 -14.26 4.90 10.29
CA HIS A 102 -15.44 4.64 9.46
C HIS A 102 -15.33 3.29 8.76
N THR A 103 -16.47 2.63 8.56
CA THR A 103 -16.55 1.41 7.77
C THR A 103 -16.34 1.73 6.27
N PRO A 104 -15.37 1.10 5.59
CA PRO A 104 -15.17 1.27 4.15
C PRO A 104 -16.39 0.80 3.35
N ARG A 105 -16.71 1.50 2.25
CA ARG A 105 -17.84 1.13 1.36
C ARG A 105 -17.47 -0.02 0.42
N GLU A 106 -16.19 -0.19 0.14
CA GLU A 106 -15.67 -1.15 -0.83
C GLU A 106 -15.58 -2.55 -0.20
N ALA A 107 -16.37 -3.49 -0.74
CA ALA A 107 -16.41 -4.86 -0.23
C ALA A 107 -15.03 -5.55 -0.20
N ALA A 108 -14.15 -5.24 -1.15
CA ALA A 108 -12.77 -5.73 -1.16
C ALA A 108 -11.98 -5.28 0.07
N ILE A 109 -12.12 -4.01 0.47
CA ILE A 109 -11.43 -3.47 1.65
C ILE A 109 -12.01 -4.09 2.92
N VAL A 110 -13.34 -4.28 2.99
CA VAL A 110 -13.99 -4.97 4.10
C VAL A 110 -13.47 -6.41 4.25
N ARG A 111 -13.37 -7.18 3.16
CA ARG A 111 -12.78 -8.52 3.17
C ARG A 111 -11.30 -8.53 3.59
N LEU A 112 -10.55 -7.50 3.22
CA LEU A 112 -9.17 -7.33 3.70
C LEU A 112 -9.12 -7.06 5.20
N MET A 113 -10.04 -6.24 5.74
CA MET A 113 -10.16 -5.98 7.17
C MET A 113 -10.51 -7.26 7.95
N GLU A 114 -11.51 -8.01 7.49
CA GLU A 114 -11.85 -9.31 8.06
C GLU A 114 -10.66 -10.28 8.01
N GLY A 115 -9.93 -10.29 6.89
CA GLY A 115 -8.75 -11.12 6.69
C GLY A 115 -7.59 -10.83 7.63
N VAL A 116 -7.49 -9.61 8.18
CA VAL A 116 -6.51 -9.25 9.22
C VAL A 116 -7.07 -9.33 10.64
N GLY A 117 -8.30 -9.84 10.80
CA GLY A 117 -8.95 -10.00 12.10
C GLY A 117 -9.56 -8.72 12.67
N LEU A 118 -9.77 -7.68 11.85
CA LEU A 118 -10.47 -6.48 12.26
C LEU A 118 -11.97 -6.70 12.14
N THR A 119 -12.68 -6.59 13.26
CA THR A 119 -14.14 -6.72 13.29
C THR A 119 -14.76 -5.47 12.66
N VAL A 120 -15.33 -5.63 11.47
CA VAL A 120 -16.17 -4.61 10.85
C VAL A 120 -17.57 -4.80 11.40
N ASN A 121 -18.04 -3.89 12.26
CA ASN A 121 -19.43 -3.92 12.70
C ASN A 121 -20.28 -3.16 11.65
N PRO A 122 -21.09 -3.84 10.83
CA PRO A 122 -21.90 -3.18 9.81
C PRO A 122 -23.02 -2.33 10.41
N ASN A 123 -23.36 -2.55 11.69
CA ASN A 123 -24.43 -1.87 12.41
C ASN A 123 -23.88 -0.90 13.47
N ALA A 124 -22.61 -0.53 13.41
CA ALA A 124 -22.16 0.69 14.08
C ALA A 124 -22.81 1.87 13.33
N GLU A 125 -24.09 2.11 13.63
CA GLU A 125 -24.71 3.40 13.36
C GLU A 125 -23.73 4.46 13.82
N ALA A 126 -23.52 5.47 12.97
CA ALA A 126 -22.67 6.60 13.31
C ALA A 126 -23.14 7.11 14.67
N ASP A 127 -22.41 6.77 15.73
CA ASP A 127 -22.53 7.39 17.03
C ASP A 127 -22.09 8.82 16.77
N ASP A 128 -23.08 9.63 16.40
CA ASP A 128 -22.99 11.07 16.29
C ASP A 128 -22.43 11.52 17.62
N GLY A 129 -21.14 11.82 17.60
CA GLY A 129 -20.35 12.25 18.75
C GLY A 129 -20.82 13.61 19.22
N THR A 130 -22.09 13.73 19.60
CA THR A 130 -22.60 14.65 20.62
C THR A 130 -22.02 14.16 21.95
N SER A 131 -20.69 14.24 22.03
CA SER A 131 -19.95 14.22 23.27
C SER A 131 -20.49 15.40 24.06
N THR A 132 -21.22 15.08 25.11
CA THR A 132 -21.72 16.02 26.10
C THR A 132 -20.50 16.74 26.66
N ARG A 133 -20.23 17.93 26.11
CA ARG A 133 -19.17 18.83 26.53
C ARG A 133 -19.55 19.35 27.91
N ALA A 134 -19.22 18.57 28.93
CA ALA A 134 -19.20 19.05 30.30
C ALA A 134 -18.13 20.15 30.36
N SER A 135 -18.58 21.40 30.46
CA SER A 135 -17.74 22.52 30.87
C SER A 135 -17.00 22.14 32.14
N SER A 136 -15.69 21.95 32.03
CA SER A 136 -14.78 22.13 33.15
C SER A 136 -13.89 23.29 32.77
N ASP A 137 -14.13 24.38 33.50
CA ASP A 137 -13.30 25.56 33.58
C ASP A 137 -11.86 25.14 33.90
N ASP A 138 -10.92 25.46 33.02
CA ASP A 138 -9.50 25.44 33.37
C ASP A 138 -8.83 26.71 32.85
N ASP A 139 -8.27 27.40 33.82
CA ASP A 139 -7.71 28.73 33.84
C ASP A 139 -6.23 28.62 33.48
N GLY A 140 -5.81 29.31 32.41
CA GLY A 140 -4.48 29.13 31.82
C GLY A 140 -3.98 30.37 31.11
N CYS A 141 -3.79 31.44 31.87
CA CYS A 141 -3.08 32.66 31.46
C CYS A 141 -1.58 32.36 31.28
N SER A 142 -1.00 32.64 30.10
CA SER A 142 0.35 33.22 29.99
C SER A 142 0.67 33.64 28.55
N GLU A 143 0.93 34.94 28.40
CA GLU A 143 1.58 35.56 27.23
C GLU A 143 3.09 35.25 27.22
N HIS A 144 3.61 34.85 26.07
CA HIS A 144 4.98 35.05 25.57
C HIS A 144 4.97 34.55 24.12
N GLY A 145 5.24 35.32 23.07
CA GLY A 145 6.23 36.37 22.98
C GLY A 145 7.45 35.82 22.23
N GLU A 146 7.68 36.35 21.02
CA GLU A 146 8.94 36.38 20.26
C GLU A 146 9.23 35.12 19.41
N SER A 147 9.09 35.25 18.08
CA SER A 147 10.18 35.32 17.07
C SER A 147 10.73 33.91 16.77
N GLU A 148 10.92 33.45 15.53
CA GLU A 148 11.91 33.95 14.57
C GLU A 148 11.53 33.54 13.14
N GLU A 149 11.90 34.42 12.22
CA GLU A 149 11.92 34.20 10.77
C GLU A 149 12.89 33.05 10.44
N LEU A 150 12.42 32.03 9.70
CA LEU A 150 13.28 31.07 9.03
C LEU A 150 13.20 31.32 7.53
N SER A 151 14.36 31.72 7.01
CA SER A 151 14.69 32.09 5.64
C SER A 151 14.46 30.97 4.62
N ASP A 152 14.22 31.43 3.40
CA ASP A 152 14.36 30.75 2.11
C ASP A 152 15.61 29.87 1.95
N ASP A 153 15.54 29.08 0.87
CA ASP A 153 16.60 28.35 0.15
C ASP A 153 16.68 26.84 0.41
N ASP A 154 15.85 26.09 -0.35
CA ASP A 154 16.31 24.87 -1.01
C ASP A 154 15.52 24.66 -2.31
N ASP A 155 16.09 25.20 -3.37
CA ASP A 155 15.82 24.95 -4.79
C ASP A 155 16.17 23.48 -5.09
N VAL A 156 15.23 22.56 -4.86
CA VAL A 156 15.37 21.17 -5.30
C VAL A 156 14.68 21.03 -6.64
N GLU A 157 15.49 21.02 -7.69
CA GLU A 157 15.11 20.71 -9.07
C GLU A 157 13.94 19.71 -9.14
N GLU A 158 12.82 20.18 -9.70
CA GLU A 158 11.75 19.37 -10.25
C GLU A 158 12.25 18.60 -11.49
N GLY A 159 13.20 17.70 -11.27
CA GLY A 159 13.57 16.65 -12.19
C GLY A 159 12.91 15.35 -11.73
N LEU A 160 12.01 14.81 -12.56
CA LEU A 160 11.38 13.47 -12.51
C LEU A 160 9.85 13.46 -12.27
N SER A 161 9.11 14.43 -12.79
CA SER A 161 7.70 14.22 -13.18
C SER A 161 7.62 13.67 -14.62
N ALA A 162 8.21 12.51 -14.85
CA ALA A 162 7.96 11.74 -16.06
C ALA A 162 7.79 10.27 -15.67
N TRP A 163 6.60 9.96 -15.16
CA TRP A 163 6.07 8.59 -15.19
C TRP A 163 5.78 8.27 -16.65
N ALA A 164 6.85 8.13 -17.43
CA ALA A 164 6.81 7.69 -18.80
C ALA A 164 6.32 6.24 -18.75
N VAL A 165 5.06 6.08 -19.10
CA VAL A 165 4.59 4.89 -19.81
C VAL A 165 5.63 4.62 -20.89
N TYR A 166 6.47 3.61 -20.71
CA TYR A 166 7.33 3.14 -21.79
C TYR A 166 6.47 2.30 -22.73
N PRO A 167 6.11 2.77 -23.93
CA PRO A 167 5.63 1.88 -24.97
C PRO A 167 6.80 0.97 -25.36
N TYR A 168 6.68 -0.32 -25.02
CA TYR A 168 7.62 -1.34 -25.47
C TYR A 168 7.60 -1.40 -27.00
N THR A 169 8.67 -0.95 -27.64
CA THR A 169 8.95 -1.33 -29.03
C THR A 169 9.71 -2.64 -28.99
N ASN A 170 9.00 -3.70 -29.35
CA ASN A 170 9.56 -5.04 -29.52
C ASN A 170 10.48 -4.98 -30.76
N LYS A 171 11.81 -4.96 -30.58
CA LYS A 171 12.74 -5.17 -31.70
C LYS A 171 12.78 -6.67 -32.00
N PRO A 172 12.31 -7.14 -33.16
CA PRO A 172 12.57 -8.51 -33.57
C PRO A 172 14.08 -8.65 -33.83
N GLY A 173 14.72 -9.54 -33.09
CA GLY A 173 16.09 -9.94 -33.36
C GLY A 173 16.17 -10.60 -34.74
N SER A 174 16.91 -9.99 -35.66
CA SER A 174 17.33 -10.63 -36.89
C SER A 174 18.23 -11.82 -36.56
N ARG A 175 17.87 -12.98 -37.09
CA ARG A 175 18.80 -14.05 -37.46
C ARG A 175 18.63 -14.31 -38.94
#